data_AF-A0A1G3UJS5-F1
#
_entry.id   AF-A0A1G3UJS5-F1
#
_cell.length_a   1.000
_cell.length_b   1.000
_cell.length_c   1.000
_cell.angle_alpha   90.00
_cell.angle_beta   90.00
_cell.angle_gamma   90.00
#
_symmetry.space_group_name_H-M   'P 1'
#
loop_
_entity.id
_entity.type
_entity.pdbx_description
1 polymer ?
#
loop_
_entity_poly.entity_id
_entity_poly.type
_entity_poly.pdbx_seq_one_letter_code
_entity_poly.pdbx_strand_id
1 'polypeptide(L)'
;VVYVDECPQVSQHIAALMPKLLKSIKEYGIGFKLFGVDFLSSTTGKIAVSLLYHKALDSTWNEIAAKMSAELNIYIIGRSRGQKVVIGQDYITESLNINGEEFRFNYIENSFTQPNAKVNEQMIAWALKDLHSHEGDLLELYCGAGNFTIPFAKKFRKVLATEISKSSINAAKANMLLNGVENIEFVRMGVEEFVQALDGVREFNRMREIDLKLYNINTIFVDPPRSGMDDATCEFAARYENIVYISCNPETLARDLVVLCKTHEICDMALFDQFPYTHHAEMGVKLAIKKVEKV
;
A
#
# COMPACT_ATOMS: atom_id res chain seq x y z
N VAL A 1 -14.17 -26.40 3.65
CA VAL A 1 -13.06 -26.32 2.67
C VAL A 1 -13.64 -26.67 1.31
N VAL A 2 -13.51 -25.78 0.33
CA VAL A 2 -13.87 -26.05 -1.07
C VAL A 2 -12.58 -26.41 -1.79
N TYR A 3 -12.57 -27.49 -2.56
CA TYR A 3 -11.42 -27.83 -3.40
C TYR A 3 -11.39 -26.90 -4.60
N VAL A 4 -10.25 -26.25 -4.82
CA VAL A 4 -10.03 -25.29 -5.89
C VAL A 4 -8.94 -25.84 -6.79
N ASP A 5 -9.35 -26.39 -7.93
CA ASP A 5 -8.42 -26.85 -8.96
C ASP A 5 -7.92 -25.68 -9.82
N GLU A 6 -8.78 -24.66 -10.00
CA GLU A 6 -8.50 -23.44 -10.77
C GLU A 6 -9.10 -22.22 -10.07
N CYS A 7 -8.41 -21.08 -10.15
CA CYS A 7 -8.87 -19.80 -9.62
C CYS A 7 -8.61 -18.69 -10.65
N PRO A 8 -9.49 -18.46 -11.63
CA PRO A 8 -9.25 -17.51 -12.72
C PRO A 8 -9.15 -16.05 -12.29
N GLN A 9 -9.52 -15.73 -11.04
CA GLN A 9 -9.46 -14.39 -10.46
C GLN A 9 -8.04 -13.97 -10.04
N VAL A 10 -7.12 -14.92 -9.84
CA VAL A 10 -5.71 -14.61 -9.57
C VAL A 10 -4.98 -14.22 -10.86
N SER A 11 -3.77 -13.66 -10.73
CA SER A 11 -2.95 -13.37 -11.91
C SER A 11 -2.70 -14.64 -12.74
N GLN A 12 -2.59 -14.50 -14.06
CA GLN A 12 -2.29 -15.64 -14.95
C GLN A 12 -1.00 -16.36 -14.57
N HIS A 13 -0.02 -15.62 -14.03
CA HIS A 13 1.22 -16.16 -13.49
C HIS A 13 1.00 -17.10 -12.29
N ILE A 14 0.15 -16.70 -11.34
CA ILE A 14 -0.22 -17.53 -10.20
C ILE A 14 -1.03 -18.75 -10.68
N ALA A 15 -2.04 -18.54 -11.52
CA ALA A 15 -2.89 -19.61 -12.04
C ALA A 15 -2.07 -20.70 -12.76
N ALA A 16 -1.07 -20.30 -13.54
CA ALA A 16 -0.16 -21.21 -14.22
C ALA A 16 0.84 -21.91 -13.28
N LEU A 17 1.19 -21.30 -12.15
CA LEU A 17 2.13 -21.85 -11.17
C LEU A 17 1.47 -22.85 -10.23
N MET A 18 0.24 -22.60 -9.77
CA MET A 18 -0.47 -23.41 -8.77
C MET A 18 -0.40 -24.94 -9.02
N PRO A 19 -0.77 -25.47 -10.22
CA PRO A 19 -0.71 -26.91 -10.46
C PRO A 19 0.73 -27.45 -10.48
N LYS A 20 1.70 -26.66 -10.97
CA LYS A 20 3.12 -27.03 -11.01
C LYS A 20 3.70 -27.11 -9.61
N LEU A 21 3.43 -26.10 -8.78
CA LEU A 21 3.85 -26.07 -7.39
C LEU A 21 3.26 -27.25 -6.60
N LEU A 22 1.97 -27.53 -6.77
CA LEU A 22 1.32 -28.66 -6.09
C LEU A 22 1.94 -29.99 -6.49
N LYS A 23 2.29 -30.17 -7.78
CA LYS A 23 3.00 -31.34 -8.28
C LYS A 23 4.39 -31.45 -7.64
N SER A 24 5.21 -30.39 -7.67
CA SER A 24 6.53 -30.38 -7.06
C SER A 24 6.47 -30.65 -5.55
N ILE A 25 5.50 -30.08 -4.82
CA ILE A 25 5.33 -30.34 -3.38
C ILE A 25 5.12 -31.83 -3.09
N LYS A 26 4.36 -32.52 -3.94
CA LYS A 26 4.11 -33.97 -3.83
C LYS A 26 5.36 -34.78 -4.19
N GLU A 27 6.00 -34.46 -5.31
CA GLU A 27 7.18 -35.18 -5.81
C GLU A 27 8.38 -35.10 -4.86
N TYR A 28 8.61 -33.92 -4.29
CA TYR A 28 9.68 -33.70 -3.31
C TYR A 28 9.31 -34.10 -1.88
N GLY A 29 8.05 -34.47 -1.60
CA GLY A 29 7.60 -34.89 -0.28
C GLY A 29 7.64 -33.78 0.79
N ILE A 30 7.64 -32.51 0.39
CA ILE A 30 7.78 -31.38 1.33
C ILE A 30 6.46 -31.03 2.04
N GLY A 31 5.32 -31.56 1.56
CA GLY A 31 3.97 -31.17 2.02
C GLY A 31 3.57 -31.58 3.43
N PHE A 32 4.38 -32.35 4.18
CA PHE A 32 4.04 -32.73 5.55
C PHE A 32 3.89 -31.50 6.47
N LYS A 33 2.71 -31.34 7.08
CA LYS A 33 2.31 -30.21 7.94
C LYS A 33 2.26 -28.85 7.23
N LEU A 34 2.28 -28.81 5.89
CA LEU A 34 1.93 -27.61 5.13
C LEU A 34 0.42 -27.36 5.29
N PHE A 35 0.03 -26.14 5.69
CA PHE A 35 -1.37 -25.80 5.91
C PHE A 35 -1.86 -24.60 5.08
N GLY A 36 -0.95 -23.85 4.47
CA GLY A 36 -1.28 -22.70 3.64
C GLY A 36 -0.15 -22.37 2.68
N VAL A 37 -0.53 -21.69 1.60
CA VAL A 37 0.40 -21.18 0.59
C VAL A 37 -0.07 -19.78 0.21
N ASP A 38 0.80 -18.79 0.38
CA ASP A 38 0.53 -17.42 -0.07
C ASP A 38 1.33 -17.15 -1.35
N PHE A 39 0.70 -16.46 -2.30
CA PHE A 39 1.31 -16.09 -3.57
C PHE A 39 1.39 -14.58 -3.69
N LEU A 40 2.57 -14.08 -4.03
CA LEU A 40 2.80 -12.69 -4.37
C LEU A 40 3.44 -12.64 -5.76
N SER A 41 2.74 -12.07 -6.75
CA SER A 41 3.21 -11.98 -8.14
C SER A 41 3.30 -10.54 -8.62
N SER A 42 4.32 -10.22 -9.42
CA SER A 42 4.37 -8.98 -10.19
C SER A 42 3.64 -9.10 -11.54
N THR A 43 3.33 -7.96 -12.17
CA THR A 43 2.91 -7.90 -13.58
C THR A 43 3.99 -8.38 -14.55
N THR A 44 5.24 -8.43 -14.12
CA THR A 44 6.40 -8.95 -14.90
C THR A 44 6.60 -10.46 -14.76
N GLY A 45 5.74 -11.15 -14.01
CA GLY A 45 5.77 -12.61 -13.86
C GLY A 45 6.77 -13.16 -12.83
N LYS A 46 7.39 -12.30 -12.01
CA LYS A 46 8.15 -12.75 -10.84
C LYS A 46 7.18 -13.12 -9.73
N ILE A 47 7.43 -14.25 -9.07
CA ILE A 47 6.55 -14.78 -8.02
C ILE A 47 7.37 -15.14 -6.79
N ALA A 48 6.92 -14.67 -5.64
CA ALA A 48 7.33 -15.15 -4.33
C ALA A 48 6.21 -16.01 -3.73
N VAL A 49 6.58 -17.19 -3.22
CA VAL A 49 5.63 -18.14 -2.62
C VAL A 49 5.99 -18.38 -1.17
N SER A 50 5.06 -18.10 -0.26
CA SER A 50 5.20 -18.47 1.15
C SER A 50 4.56 -19.81 1.42
N LEU A 51 5.35 -20.79 1.87
CA LEU A 51 4.88 -22.10 2.32
C LEU A 51 4.75 -22.10 3.84
N LEU A 52 3.52 -22.26 4.35
CA LEU A 52 3.20 -22.12 5.78
C LEU A 52 3.07 -23.48 6.47
N TYR A 53 3.88 -23.72 7.52
CA TYR A 53 4.00 -25.03 8.17
C TYR A 53 3.67 -25.06 9.66
N HIS A 54 3.10 -26.19 10.10
CA HIS A 54 3.01 -26.62 11.50
C HIS A 54 4.12 -27.61 11.87
N LYS A 55 5.37 -27.32 11.46
CA LYS A 55 6.59 -28.06 11.82
C LYS A 55 7.80 -27.13 11.76
N ALA A 56 8.90 -27.50 12.43
CA ALA A 56 10.16 -26.81 12.24
C ALA A 56 10.67 -27.00 10.80
N LEU A 57 11.34 -25.97 10.28
CA LEU A 57 12.04 -26.01 8.99
C LEU A 57 13.53 -26.24 9.25
N ASP A 58 14.06 -27.33 8.70
CA ASP A 58 15.43 -27.81 8.89
C ASP A 58 16.26 -27.68 7.59
N SER A 59 17.51 -28.14 7.61
CA SER A 59 18.39 -28.10 6.45
C SER A 59 17.85 -28.91 5.27
N THR A 60 17.18 -30.03 5.53
CA THR A 60 16.55 -30.86 4.48
C THR A 60 15.44 -30.09 3.78
N TRP A 61 14.61 -29.35 4.53
CA TRP A 61 13.62 -28.44 3.94
C TRP A 61 14.29 -27.38 3.05
N ASN A 62 15.39 -26.77 3.52
CA ASN A 62 16.11 -25.74 2.75
C ASN A 62 16.62 -26.27 1.41
N GLU A 63 17.22 -27.46 1.40
CA GLU A 63 17.75 -28.08 0.18
C GLU A 63 16.65 -28.40 -0.83
N ILE A 64 15.50 -28.90 -0.37
CA ILE A 64 14.35 -29.18 -1.22
C ILE A 64 13.75 -27.88 -1.77
N ALA A 65 13.54 -26.88 -0.91
CA ALA A 65 12.99 -25.59 -1.31
C ALA A 65 13.91 -24.88 -2.32
N ALA A 66 15.23 -24.99 -2.18
CA ALA A 66 16.20 -24.47 -3.16
C ALA A 66 16.06 -25.14 -4.54
N LYS A 67 15.89 -26.47 -4.59
CA LYS A 67 15.66 -27.20 -5.85
C LYS A 67 14.35 -26.77 -6.50
N MET A 68 13.26 -26.71 -5.73
CA MET A 68 11.95 -26.28 -6.21
C MET A 68 11.95 -24.83 -6.72
N SER A 69 12.62 -23.93 -5.99
CA SER A 69 12.77 -22.52 -6.37
C SER A 69 13.47 -22.37 -7.72
N ALA A 70 14.55 -23.13 -7.94
CA ALA A 70 15.27 -23.12 -9.21
C ALA A 70 14.46 -23.74 -10.36
N GLU A 71 13.82 -24.89 -10.14
CA GLU A 71 13.02 -25.58 -11.17
C GLU A 71 11.82 -24.75 -11.63
N LEU A 72 11.12 -24.14 -10.68
CA LEU A 72 9.92 -23.34 -10.96
C LEU A 72 10.23 -21.88 -11.31
N ASN A 73 11.49 -21.45 -11.18
CA ASN A 73 11.95 -20.07 -11.37
C ASN A 73 11.16 -19.05 -10.52
N ILE A 74 11.00 -19.36 -9.23
CA ILE A 74 10.28 -18.56 -8.23
C ILE A 74 11.13 -18.36 -6.98
N TYR A 75 10.76 -17.39 -6.15
CA TYR A 75 11.29 -17.30 -4.77
C TYR A 75 10.40 -18.09 -3.81
N ILE A 76 11.02 -18.71 -2.80
CA ILE A 76 10.28 -19.49 -1.80
C ILE A 76 10.62 -18.97 -0.40
N ILE A 77 9.58 -18.71 0.39
CA ILE A 77 9.69 -18.33 1.79
C ILE A 77 9.06 -19.44 2.63
N GLY A 78 9.87 -20.05 3.50
CA GLY A 78 9.39 -20.99 4.50
C GLY A 78 8.95 -20.25 5.76
N ARG A 79 7.68 -20.40 6.14
CA ARG A 79 7.14 -19.84 7.38
C ARG A 79 6.75 -20.96 8.35
N SER A 80 7.22 -20.83 9.58
CA SER A 80 6.77 -21.64 10.71
C SER A 80 6.78 -20.78 11.97
N ARG A 81 6.34 -21.31 13.11
CA ARG A 81 6.31 -20.58 14.38
C ARG A 81 7.72 -20.05 14.71
N GLY A 82 7.91 -18.74 14.62
CA GLY A 82 9.18 -18.07 14.89
C GLY A 82 10.27 -18.26 13.81
N GLN A 83 9.96 -18.89 12.68
CA GLN A 83 10.92 -19.11 11.59
C GLN A 83 10.47 -18.41 10.30
N LYS A 84 11.42 -17.71 9.66
CA LYS A 84 11.34 -17.23 8.28
C LYS A 84 12.61 -17.66 7.57
N VAL A 85 12.49 -18.59 6.63
CA VAL A 85 13.59 -19.04 5.76
C VAL A 85 13.34 -18.48 4.38
N VAL A 86 14.31 -17.78 3.79
CA VAL A 86 14.18 -17.15 2.47
C VAL A 86 15.10 -17.85 1.49
N ILE A 87 14.53 -18.36 0.40
CA ILE A 87 15.24 -18.91 -0.75
C ILE A 87 15.09 -17.91 -1.90
N GLY A 88 16.21 -17.25 -2.27
CA GLY A 88 16.21 -16.10 -3.16
C GLY A 88 15.94 -14.81 -2.39
N GLN A 89 14.74 -14.26 -2.52
CA GLN A 89 14.35 -13.00 -1.88
C GLN A 89 12.89 -13.07 -1.40
N ASP A 90 12.53 -12.19 -0.47
CA ASP A 90 11.20 -12.12 0.16
C ASP A 90 10.35 -10.96 -0.36
N TYR A 91 10.67 -10.46 -1.56
CA TYR A 91 9.92 -9.43 -2.24
C TYR A 91 9.90 -9.66 -3.75
N ILE A 92 8.91 -9.09 -4.42
CA ILE A 92 8.87 -8.93 -5.88
C ILE A 92 8.95 -7.45 -6.23
N THR A 93 9.46 -7.12 -7.41
CA THR A 93 9.41 -5.75 -7.92
C THR A 93 8.25 -5.63 -8.90
N GLU A 94 7.25 -4.85 -8.52
CA GLU A 94 6.13 -4.47 -9.38
C GLU A 94 6.48 -3.25 -10.22
N SER A 95 5.98 -3.20 -11.46
CA SER A 95 6.02 -2.03 -12.33
C SER A 95 4.58 -1.56 -12.58
N LEU A 96 4.28 -0.31 -12.22
CA LEU A 96 3.00 0.34 -12.48
C LEU A 96 3.19 1.42 -13.54
N ASN A 97 2.35 1.44 -14.57
CA ASN A 97 2.32 2.53 -15.54
C ASN A 97 1.27 3.57 -15.13
N ILE A 98 1.72 4.75 -14.71
CA ILE A 98 0.86 5.85 -14.26
C ILE A 98 0.97 6.98 -15.28
N ASN A 99 -0.08 7.20 -16.06
CA ASN A 99 -0.13 8.26 -17.08
C ASN A 99 1.07 8.24 -18.06
N GLY A 100 1.59 7.06 -18.40
CA GLY A 100 2.72 6.89 -19.32
C GLY A 100 4.10 6.88 -18.66
N GLU A 101 4.21 7.15 -17.36
CA GLU A 101 5.46 7.03 -16.58
C GLU A 101 5.49 5.69 -15.83
N GLU A 102 6.64 5.01 -15.83
CA GLU A 102 6.83 3.77 -15.06
C GLU A 102 7.27 4.09 -13.64
N PHE A 103 6.54 3.53 -12.67
CA PHE A 103 6.91 3.51 -11.25
C PHE A 103 7.18 2.08 -10.81
N ARG A 104 8.23 1.89 -10.02
CA ARG A 104 8.66 0.56 -9.55
C ARG A 104 8.56 0.44 -8.05
N PHE A 105 8.00 -0.66 -7.57
CA PHE A 105 7.80 -0.88 -6.13
C PHE A 105 8.25 -2.28 -5.73
N ASN A 106 9.08 -2.38 -4.71
CA ASN A 106 9.35 -3.63 -4.04
C ASN A 106 8.19 -3.95 -3.10
N TYR A 107 7.44 -4.98 -3.45
CA TYR A 107 6.36 -5.56 -2.64
C TYR A 107 6.94 -6.69 -1.79
N ILE A 108 7.06 -6.42 -0.50
CA ILE A 108 7.60 -7.37 0.47
C ILE A 108 6.50 -8.34 0.90
N GLU A 109 6.84 -9.62 0.98
CA GLU A 109 5.96 -10.66 1.49
C GLU A 109 5.39 -10.32 2.88
N ASN A 110 4.10 -10.59 3.06
CA ASN A 110 3.28 -10.19 4.23
C ASN A 110 3.17 -8.68 4.48
N SER A 111 3.51 -7.83 3.51
CA SER A 111 3.15 -6.40 3.54
C SER A 111 1.89 -6.15 2.72
N PHE A 112 1.11 -5.14 3.10
CA PHE A 112 -0.06 -4.75 2.34
C PHE A 112 0.34 -4.16 0.99
N THR A 113 -0.35 -4.59 -0.07
CA THR A 113 -0.26 -4.05 -1.42
C THR A 113 -1.65 -4.05 -2.04
N GLN A 114 -1.86 -3.18 -3.02
CA GLN A 114 -3.10 -3.19 -3.77
C GLN A 114 -3.18 -4.47 -4.63
N PRO A 115 -4.21 -5.31 -4.48
CA PRO A 115 -4.23 -6.65 -5.06
C PRO A 115 -4.44 -6.67 -6.58
N ASN A 116 -5.06 -5.63 -7.13
CA ASN A 116 -5.25 -5.47 -8.56
C ASN A 116 -4.41 -4.29 -9.06
N ALA A 117 -3.26 -4.61 -9.67
CA ALA A 117 -2.30 -3.62 -10.13
C ALA A 117 -2.88 -2.65 -11.17
N LYS A 118 -3.79 -3.11 -12.04
CA LYS A 118 -4.38 -2.26 -13.08
C LYS A 118 -5.40 -1.26 -12.54
N VAL A 119 -6.16 -1.68 -11.54
CA VAL A 119 -7.06 -0.76 -10.84
C VAL A 119 -6.28 0.18 -9.93
N ASN A 120 -5.18 -0.28 -9.31
CA ASN A 120 -4.25 0.59 -8.59
C ASN A 120 -3.64 1.69 -9.51
N GLU A 121 -3.22 1.34 -10.73
CA GLU A 121 -2.76 2.33 -11.72
C GLU A 121 -3.82 3.41 -11.96
N GLN A 122 -5.09 3.02 -12.10
CA GLN A 122 -6.21 3.94 -12.28
C GLN A 122 -6.49 4.80 -11.04
N MET A 123 -6.40 4.21 -9.84
CA MET A 123 -6.57 4.93 -8.57
C MET A 123 -5.52 6.02 -8.42
N ILE A 124 -4.25 5.70 -8.63
CA ILE A 124 -3.14 6.66 -8.55
C ILE A 124 -3.30 7.73 -9.65
N ALA A 125 -3.58 7.32 -10.90
CA ALA A 125 -3.77 8.26 -12.00
C ALA A 125 -4.93 9.24 -11.73
N TRP A 126 -6.05 8.74 -11.20
CA TRP A 126 -7.19 9.56 -10.81
C TRP A 126 -6.82 10.49 -9.64
N ALA A 127 -6.12 9.99 -8.62
CA ALA A 127 -5.72 10.79 -7.46
C ALA A 127 -4.81 11.96 -7.86
N LEU A 128 -3.92 11.76 -8.83
CA LEU A 128 -3.02 12.80 -9.38
C LEU A 128 -3.70 13.79 -10.32
N LYS A 129 -4.85 13.43 -10.89
CA LYS A 129 -5.55 14.22 -11.90
C LYS A 129 -6.02 15.56 -11.32
N ASP A 130 -5.86 16.64 -12.09
CA ASP A 130 -6.34 17.99 -11.77
C ASP A 130 -5.82 18.57 -10.43
N LEU A 131 -4.74 17.99 -9.88
CA LEU A 131 -4.02 18.60 -8.77
C LEU A 131 -3.02 19.62 -9.31
N HIS A 132 -3.32 20.90 -9.09
CA HIS A 132 -2.42 22.01 -9.43
C HIS A 132 -1.43 22.24 -8.27
N SER A 133 -0.44 21.35 -8.15
CA SER A 133 0.36 21.19 -6.93
C SER A 133 1.78 21.77 -6.97
N HIS A 134 2.20 22.41 -8.08
CA HIS A 134 3.60 22.84 -8.23
C HIS A 134 4.06 23.93 -7.24
N GLU A 135 3.13 24.55 -6.50
CA GLU A 135 3.44 25.57 -5.48
C GLU A 135 3.17 25.10 -4.03
N GLY A 136 2.59 23.92 -3.84
CA GLY A 136 2.21 23.37 -2.53
C GLY A 136 2.95 22.09 -2.15
N ASP A 137 2.78 21.70 -0.88
CA ASP A 137 3.25 20.42 -0.35
C ASP A 137 2.08 19.51 0.01
N LEU A 138 2.36 18.21 0.01
CA LEU A 138 1.42 17.16 0.37
C LEU A 138 1.70 16.63 1.77
N LEU A 139 0.64 16.40 2.54
CA LEU A 139 0.66 15.50 3.70
C LEU A 139 -0.08 14.21 3.35
N GLU A 140 0.56 13.06 3.55
CA GLU A 140 -0.08 11.75 3.43
C GLU A 140 -0.18 11.04 4.78
N LEU A 141 -1.38 10.60 5.13
CA LEU A 141 -1.63 9.73 6.26
C LEU A 141 -1.77 8.29 5.80
N TYR A 142 -1.17 7.35 6.55
CA TYR A 142 -1.22 5.90 6.28
C TYR A 142 -0.48 5.52 4.98
N CYS A 143 0.73 6.05 4.78
CA CYS A 143 1.42 5.95 3.49
C CYS A 143 1.86 4.52 3.09
N GLY A 144 1.82 3.56 4.01
CA GLY A 144 2.25 2.20 3.76
C GLY A 144 3.67 2.13 3.17
N ALA A 145 3.82 1.43 2.05
CA ALA A 145 5.08 1.30 1.31
C ALA A 145 5.29 2.40 0.24
N GLY A 146 4.55 3.51 0.31
CA GLY A 146 4.70 4.68 -0.56
C GLY A 146 3.94 4.61 -1.89
N ASN A 147 2.88 3.79 -1.98
CA ASN A 147 2.14 3.51 -3.21
C ASN A 147 1.64 4.79 -3.92
N PHE A 148 1.03 5.69 -3.16
CA PHE A 148 0.58 6.99 -3.64
C PHE A 148 1.64 8.07 -3.44
N THR A 149 2.37 8.03 -2.32
CA THR A 149 3.38 9.01 -1.93
C THR A 149 4.41 9.28 -3.01
N ILE A 150 4.93 8.21 -3.63
CA ILE A 150 6.03 8.29 -4.59
C ILE A 150 5.56 8.94 -5.90
N PRO A 151 4.42 8.53 -6.50
CA PRO A 151 3.82 9.27 -7.61
C PRO A 151 3.48 10.73 -7.28
N PHE A 152 2.94 11.01 -6.08
CA PHE A 152 2.66 12.38 -5.66
C PHE A 152 3.91 13.25 -5.57
N ALA A 153 5.05 12.70 -5.16
CA ALA A 153 6.30 13.43 -5.04
C ALA A 153 6.80 14.00 -6.37
N LYS A 154 6.35 13.48 -7.52
CA LYS A 154 6.61 14.06 -8.85
C LYS A 154 5.77 15.32 -9.14
N LYS A 155 4.70 15.56 -8.39
CA LYS A 155 3.74 16.66 -8.59
C LYS A 155 3.85 17.75 -7.53
N PHE A 156 4.23 17.41 -6.31
CA PHE A 156 4.34 18.35 -5.18
C PHE A 156 5.79 18.80 -4.96
N ARG A 157 5.97 19.97 -4.34
CA ARG A 157 7.30 20.49 -4.00
C ARG A 157 7.96 19.62 -2.92
N LYS A 158 7.26 19.35 -1.82
CA LYS A 158 7.65 18.37 -0.80
C LYS A 158 6.47 17.48 -0.43
N VAL A 159 6.77 16.29 0.06
CA VAL A 159 5.78 15.38 0.63
C VAL A 159 6.20 15.00 2.04
N LEU A 160 5.27 15.14 2.99
CA LEU A 160 5.41 14.62 4.34
C LEU A 160 4.46 13.42 4.46
N ALA A 161 4.96 12.25 4.85
CA ALA A 161 4.17 11.03 4.86
C ALA A 161 4.33 10.28 6.18
N THR A 162 3.23 9.82 6.79
CA THR A 162 3.25 9.13 8.08
C THR A 162 2.72 7.70 8.02
N GLU A 163 3.39 6.80 8.75
CA GLU A 163 3.04 5.39 8.87
C GLU A 163 3.57 4.80 10.19
N ILE A 164 2.82 3.93 10.86
CA ILE A 164 3.21 3.33 12.14
C ILE A 164 4.21 2.16 11.98
N SER A 165 4.06 1.45 10.87
CA SER A 165 4.79 0.22 10.56
C SER A 165 6.23 0.50 10.15
N LYS A 166 7.19 -0.03 10.92
CA LYS A 166 8.63 0.10 10.63
C LYS A 166 8.99 -0.57 9.29
N SER A 167 8.41 -1.73 9.01
CA SER A 167 8.66 -2.46 7.76
C SER A 167 8.13 -1.68 6.56
N SER A 168 6.95 -1.07 6.69
CA SER A 168 6.35 -0.24 5.64
C SER A 168 7.21 1.00 5.36
N ILE A 169 7.67 1.72 6.39
CA ILE A 169 8.59 2.87 6.24
C ILE A 169 9.90 2.46 5.56
N ASN A 170 10.48 1.32 5.94
CA ASN A 170 11.70 0.82 5.30
C ASN A 170 11.47 0.49 3.82
N ALA A 171 10.33 -0.14 3.49
CA ALA A 171 9.93 -0.42 2.12
C ALA A 171 9.71 0.88 1.33
N ALA A 172 9.01 1.86 1.91
CA ALA A 172 8.74 3.16 1.29
C ALA A 172 10.04 3.92 0.97
N LYS A 173 11.02 3.91 1.88
CA LYS A 173 12.35 4.50 1.63
C LYS A 173 13.09 3.78 0.51
N ALA A 174 13.05 2.44 0.47
CA ALA A 174 13.65 1.68 -0.63
C ALA A 174 12.97 1.96 -1.97
N ASN A 175 11.64 2.07 -1.98
CA ASN A 175 10.85 2.39 -3.17
C ASN A 175 11.08 3.83 -3.64
N MET A 176 11.21 4.78 -2.72
CA MET A 176 11.56 6.16 -3.03
C MET A 176 12.88 6.23 -3.81
N LEU A 177 13.92 5.55 -3.31
CA LEU A 177 15.22 5.45 -4.00
C LEU A 177 15.09 4.75 -5.36
N LEU A 178 14.27 3.70 -5.45
CA LEU A 178 14.04 2.96 -6.69
C LEU A 178 13.43 3.82 -7.81
N ASN A 179 12.70 4.87 -7.46
CA ASN A 179 12.06 5.80 -8.40
C ASN A 179 12.82 7.14 -8.56
N GLY A 180 14.01 7.26 -7.97
CA GLY A 180 14.81 8.50 -8.02
C GLY A 180 14.06 9.71 -7.46
N VAL A 181 13.31 9.50 -6.37
CA VAL A 181 12.56 10.55 -5.68
C VAL A 181 13.34 10.94 -4.42
N GLU A 182 13.41 12.23 -4.11
CA GLU A 182 14.25 12.75 -3.00
C GLU A 182 13.50 13.73 -2.09
N ASN A 183 12.30 14.16 -2.48
CA ASN A 183 11.52 15.20 -1.80
C ASN A 183 10.40 14.63 -0.89
N ILE A 184 10.60 13.43 -0.34
CA ILE A 184 9.67 12.82 0.63
C ILE A 184 10.36 12.71 2.00
N GLU A 185 9.70 13.21 3.04
CA GLU A 185 10.06 12.94 4.42
C GLU A 185 9.09 11.93 5.03
N PHE A 186 9.62 10.83 5.58
CA PHE A 186 8.82 9.74 6.12
C PHE A 186 8.88 9.73 7.65
N VAL A 187 7.71 9.90 8.28
CA VAL A 187 7.57 9.93 9.74
C VAL A 187 6.98 8.63 10.24
N ARG A 188 7.72 7.93 11.10
CA ARG A 188 7.18 6.73 11.75
C ARG A 188 6.33 7.10 12.97
N MET A 189 5.05 7.41 12.78
CA MET A 189 4.17 7.86 13.86
C MET A 189 2.70 7.54 13.57
N GLY A 190 1.90 7.37 14.64
CA GLY A 190 0.45 7.27 14.50
C GLY A 190 -0.17 8.63 14.19
N VAL A 191 -1.33 8.65 13.55
CA VAL A 191 -1.99 9.91 13.16
C VAL A 191 -2.27 10.78 14.39
N GLU A 192 -2.78 10.22 15.48
CA GLU A 192 -3.03 10.98 16.72
C GLU A 192 -1.76 11.66 17.26
N GLU A 193 -0.66 10.91 17.42
CA GLU A 193 0.63 11.45 17.87
C GLU A 193 1.17 12.50 16.88
N PHE A 194 0.95 12.29 15.58
CA PHE A 194 1.36 13.21 14.53
C PHE A 194 0.61 14.54 14.59
N VAL A 195 -0.71 14.51 14.77
CA VAL A 195 -1.52 15.72 14.96
C VAL A 195 -1.08 16.46 16.23
N GLN A 196 -0.85 15.76 17.35
CA GLN A 196 -0.35 16.39 18.58
C GLN A 196 1.02 17.06 18.39
N ALA A 197 1.89 16.46 17.58
CA ALA A 197 3.20 17.02 17.27
C ALA A 197 3.07 18.29 16.42
N LEU A 198 2.20 18.28 15.40
CA LEU A 198 1.93 19.44 14.55
C LEU A 198 1.30 20.60 15.32
N ASP A 199 0.39 20.30 16.25
CA ASP A 199 -0.30 21.30 17.08
C ASP A 199 0.56 21.83 18.24
N GLY A 200 1.80 21.34 18.39
CA GLY A 200 2.71 21.75 19.46
C GLY A 200 2.27 21.31 20.86
N VAL A 201 1.30 20.39 20.95
CA VAL A 201 0.77 19.86 22.21
C VAL A 201 1.84 19.03 22.93
N ARG A 202 2.66 18.31 22.17
CA ARG A 202 3.72 17.46 22.70
C ARG A 202 4.90 17.38 21.74
N GLU A 203 6.12 17.50 22.27
CA GLU A 203 7.33 17.27 21.49
C GLU A 203 7.62 15.77 21.35
N PHE A 204 7.93 15.35 20.12
CA PHE A 204 8.36 13.99 19.81
C PHE A 204 9.75 14.00 19.19
N ASN A 205 10.66 13.17 19.72
CA ASN A 205 12.03 13.07 19.20
C ASN A 205 12.09 12.77 17.70
N ARG A 206 11.11 12.03 17.17
CA ARG A 206 11.01 11.65 15.75
C ARG A 206 10.67 12.83 14.82
N MET A 207 10.22 13.95 15.37
CA MET A 207 9.88 15.17 14.62
C MET A 207 10.97 16.25 14.72
N ARG A 208 12.01 16.06 15.54
CA ARG A 208 13.03 17.10 15.79
C ARG A 208 13.84 17.49 14.56
N GLU A 209 14.00 16.57 13.63
CA GLU A 209 14.76 16.79 12.39
C GLU A 209 13.87 17.39 11.27
N ILE A 210 12.56 17.52 11.52
CA ILE A 210 11.58 18.00 10.54
C ILE A 210 11.20 19.43 10.90
N ASP A 211 11.73 20.39 10.14
CA ASP A 211 11.29 21.78 10.26
C ASP A 211 9.99 22.01 9.48
N LEU A 212 8.88 21.86 10.18
CA LEU A 212 7.52 22.05 9.65
C LEU A 212 7.30 23.45 9.08
N LYS A 213 8.05 24.47 9.52
CA LYS A 213 7.93 25.85 8.97
C LYS A 213 8.39 25.94 7.52
N LEU A 214 9.17 24.96 7.06
CA LEU A 214 9.59 24.86 5.66
C LEU A 214 8.57 24.20 4.76
N TYR A 215 7.44 23.73 5.32
CA TYR A 215 6.35 23.10 4.58
C TYR A 215 5.18 24.07 4.39
N ASN A 216 4.63 24.10 3.17
CA ASN A 216 3.42 24.80 2.79
C ASN A 216 2.37 23.74 2.39
N ILE A 217 1.88 23.00 3.38
CA ILE A 217 0.96 21.88 3.15
C ILE A 217 -0.42 22.45 2.82
N ASN A 218 -0.84 22.27 1.57
CA ASN A 218 -2.17 22.70 1.11
C ASN A 218 -3.08 21.52 0.76
N THR A 219 -2.50 20.33 0.64
CA THR A 219 -3.22 19.11 0.27
C THR A 219 -2.94 18.03 1.29
N ILE A 220 -3.99 17.32 1.71
CA ILE A 220 -3.89 16.09 2.49
C ILE A 220 -4.42 14.91 1.66
N PHE A 221 -3.66 13.82 1.65
CA PHE A 221 -4.08 12.53 1.11
C PHE A 221 -4.29 11.54 2.25
N VAL A 222 -5.40 10.79 2.19
CA VAL A 222 -5.73 9.77 3.19
C VAL A 222 -6.22 8.49 2.51
N ASP A 223 -5.66 7.36 2.93
CA ASP A 223 -6.09 6.00 2.58
C ASP A 223 -6.22 5.17 3.89
N PRO A 224 -7.25 5.45 4.72
CA PRO A 224 -7.37 4.85 6.04
C PRO A 224 -7.76 3.37 5.98
N PRO A 225 -7.59 2.62 7.09
CA PRO A 225 -8.13 1.27 7.20
C PRO A 225 -9.66 1.24 7.04
N ARG A 226 -10.24 0.03 6.93
CA ARG A 226 -11.70 -0.20 6.77
C ARG A 226 -12.61 0.49 7.79
N SER A 227 -12.09 0.92 8.92
CA SER A 227 -12.83 1.70 9.93
C SER A 227 -13.07 3.16 9.53
N GLY A 228 -12.44 3.64 8.45
CA GLY A 228 -12.37 5.05 8.08
C GLY A 228 -11.49 5.85 9.03
N MET A 229 -11.63 7.17 8.98
CA MET A 229 -10.99 8.10 9.90
C MET A 229 -11.84 8.28 11.17
N ASP A 230 -11.20 8.52 12.31
CA ASP A 230 -11.92 9.00 13.49
C ASP A 230 -12.27 10.50 13.35
N ASP A 231 -13.12 11.01 14.25
CA ASP A 231 -13.58 12.39 14.22
C ASP A 231 -12.42 13.39 14.29
N ALA A 232 -11.41 13.12 15.14
CA ALA A 232 -10.24 13.97 15.30
C ALA A 232 -9.40 14.04 14.00
N THR A 233 -9.25 12.92 13.30
CA THR A 233 -8.56 12.86 12.01
C THR A 233 -9.37 13.57 10.92
N CYS A 234 -10.70 13.48 10.92
CA CYS A 234 -11.55 14.25 10.02
C CYS A 234 -11.41 15.76 10.26
N GLU A 235 -11.47 16.20 11.52
CA GLU A 235 -11.27 17.59 11.90
C GLU A 235 -9.88 18.11 11.53
N PHE A 236 -8.86 17.26 11.67
CA PHE A 236 -7.50 17.56 11.25
C PHE A 236 -7.38 17.69 9.72
N ALA A 237 -7.93 16.74 8.96
CA ALA A 237 -7.93 16.79 7.49
C ALA A 237 -8.67 18.03 6.96
N ALA A 238 -9.75 18.44 7.63
CA ALA A 238 -10.54 19.63 7.29
C ALA A 238 -9.80 20.96 7.47
N ARG A 239 -8.55 20.97 7.96
CA ARG A 239 -7.70 22.17 8.09
C ARG A 239 -6.97 22.52 6.78
N TYR A 240 -6.87 21.58 5.85
CA TYR A 240 -6.16 21.75 4.58
C TYR A 240 -7.11 22.23 3.49
N GLU A 241 -6.59 22.82 2.41
CA GLU A 241 -7.43 23.37 1.32
C GLU A 241 -8.01 22.27 0.44
N ASN A 242 -7.24 21.21 0.22
CA ASN A 242 -7.59 20.09 -0.65
C ASN A 242 -7.45 18.78 0.11
N ILE A 243 -8.43 17.89 -0.05
CA ILE A 243 -8.45 16.56 0.54
C ILE A 243 -8.64 15.55 -0.58
N VAL A 244 -7.75 14.57 -0.66
CA VAL A 244 -7.92 13.39 -1.52
C VAL A 244 -8.09 12.17 -0.61
N TYR A 245 -9.27 11.58 -0.62
CA TYR A 245 -9.64 10.44 0.22
C TYR A 245 -9.85 9.22 -0.66
N ILE A 246 -9.05 8.16 -0.46
CA ILE A 246 -9.32 6.81 -0.97
C ILE A 246 -9.91 5.93 0.14
N SER A 247 -10.96 5.17 -0.14
CA SER A 247 -11.64 4.33 0.85
C SER A 247 -12.02 2.97 0.27
N CYS A 248 -11.71 1.91 1.00
CA CYS A 248 -12.20 0.55 0.73
C CYS A 248 -13.58 0.25 1.35
N ASN A 249 -14.19 1.23 2.02
CA ASN A 249 -15.48 1.06 2.70
C ASN A 249 -16.40 2.30 2.50
N PRO A 250 -17.38 2.20 1.58
CA PRO A 250 -18.31 3.28 1.29
C PRO A 250 -19.12 3.77 2.50
N GLU A 251 -19.41 2.90 3.47
CA GLU A 251 -20.21 3.28 4.65
C GLU A 251 -19.43 4.24 5.57
N THR A 252 -18.18 3.92 5.86
CA THR A 252 -17.32 4.79 6.68
C THR A 252 -16.92 6.04 5.91
N LEU A 253 -16.72 5.95 4.59
CA LEU A 253 -16.54 7.14 3.75
C LEU A 253 -17.74 8.08 3.87
N ALA A 254 -18.97 7.57 3.75
CA ALA A 254 -20.18 8.39 3.87
C ALA A 254 -20.28 9.08 5.24
N ARG A 255 -19.95 8.37 6.33
CA ARG A 255 -19.85 8.94 7.68
C ARG A 255 -18.85 10.09 7.74
N ASP A 256 -17.63 9.88 7.25
CA ASP A 256 -16.54 10.86 7.32
C ASP A 256 -16.88 12.10 6.48
N LEU A 257 -17.52 11.91 5.32
CA LEU A 257 -17.99 12.99 4.45
C LEU A 257 -19.02 13.90 5.14
N VAL A 258 -19.81 13.42 6.10
CA VAL A 258 -20.71 14.29 6.90
C VAL A 258 -19.91 15.35 7.67
N VAL A 259 -18.71 15.01 8.14
CA VAL A 259 -17.83 15.94 8.85
C VAL A 259 -17.09 16.84 7.85
N LEU A 260 -16.44 16.25 6.85
CA LEU A 260 -15.61 17.00 5.89
C LEU A 260 -16.43 17.99 5.05
N CYS A 261 -17.65 17.60 4.64
CA CYS A 261 -18.53 18.47 3.86
C CYS A 261 -19.11 19.66 4.64
N LYS A 262 -18.80 19.81 5.94
CA LYS A 262 -19.10 21.05 6.68
C LYS A 262 -18.28 22.21 6.09
N THR A 263 -17.00 22.00 5.87
CA THR A 263 -16.05 23.02 5.39
C THR A 263 -15.67 22.88 3.92
N HIS A 264 -15.77 21.67 3.36
CA HIS A 264 -15.38 21.38 1.97
C HIS A 264 -16.58 21.02 1.08
N GLU A 265 -16.39 21.14 -0.23
CA GLU A 265 -17.29 20.61 -1.25
C GLU A 265 -16.61 19.46 -2.01
N ILE A 266 -17.40 18.47 -2.45
CA ILE A 266 -16.90 17.37 -3.29
C ILE A 266 -16.74 17.88 -4.71
N CYS A 267 -15.53 17.83 -5.24
CA CYS A 267 -15.21 18.31 -6.59
C CYS A 267 -15.10 17.18 -7.61
N ASP A 268 -14.72 15.97 -7.17
CA ASP A 268 -14.59 14.80 -8.03
C ASP A 268 -14.81 13.52 -7.20
N MET A 269 -15.31 12.48 -7.84
CA MET A 269 -15.55 11.19 -7.21
C MET A 269 -15.37 10.06 -8.22
N ALA A 270 -14.77 8.96 -7.77
CA ALA A 270 -14.58 7.76 -8.56
C ALA A 270 -14.91 6.51 -7.77
N LEU A 271 -15.34 5.47 -8.48
CA LEU A 271 -15.46 4.12 -7.98
C LEU A 271 -14.47 3.25 -8.74
N PHE A 272 -13.73 2.43 -8.01
CA PHE A 272 -12.73 1.52 -8.55
C PHE A 272 -13.12 0.09 -8.19
N ASP A 273 -13.33 -0.75 -9.21
CA ASP A 273 -13.69 -2.16 -9.03
C ASP A 273 -12.42 -3.00 -8.74
N GLN A 274 -11.85 -2.77 -7.56
CA GLN A 274 -10.64 -3.46 -7.09
C GLN A 274 -10.88 -4.96 -6.85
N PHE A 275 -12.13 -5.32 -6.55
CA PHE A 275 -12.56 -6.67 -6.19
C PHE A 275 -13.80 -7.11 -6.98
N PRO A 276 -13.68 -7.32 -8.31
CA PRO A 276 -14.80 -7.75 -9.13
C PRO A 276 -15.46 -9.02 -8.60
N TYR A 277 -16.78 -9.14 -8.80
CA TYR A 277 -17.60 -10.26 -8.32
C TYR A 277 -17.71 -10.36 -6.77
N THR A 278 -17.36 -9.31 -6.06
CA THR A 278 -17.56 -9.21 -4.60
C THR A 278 -18.46 -8.01 -4.25
N HIS A 279 -18.79 -7.85 -2.97
CA HIS A 279 -19.53 -6.69 -2.48
C HIS A 279 -18.60 -5.50 -2.14
N HIS A 280 -17.27 -5.69 -2.22
CA HIS A 280 -16.32 -4.63 -1.90
C HIS A 280 -16.29 -3.59 -3.01
N ALA A 281 -16.26 -2.33 -2.62
CA ALA A 281 -16.16 -1.20 -3.53
C ALA A 281 -15.11 -0.24 -2.98
N GLU A 282 -14.13 0.05 -3.82
CA GLU A 282 -13.11 1.05 -3.53
C GLU A 282 -13.60 2.39 -4.12
N MET A 283 -13.52 3.47 -3.36
CA MET A 283 -14.02 4.78 -3.74
C MET A 283 -12.95 5.85 -3.52
N GLY A 284 -12.90 6.82 -4.44
CA GLY A 284 -12.09 8.02 -4.30
C GLY A 284 -12.97 9.25 -4.25
N VAL A 285 -12.66 10.20 -3.35
CA VAL A 285 -13.31 11.51 -3.29
C VAL A 285 -12.26 12.61 -3.21
N LYS A 286 -12.41 13.64 -4.03
CA LYS A 286 -11.64 14.89 -3.91
C LYS A 286 -12.55 15.97 -3.34
N LEU A 287 -12.06 16.64 -2.32
CA LEU A 287 -12.75 17.76 -1.70
C LEU A 287 -11.87 19.01 -1.74
N ALA A 288 -12.49 20.17 -1.96
CA ALA A 288 -11.84 21.47 -1.85
C ALA A 288 -12.60 22.35 -0.86
N ILE A 289 -11.91 23.26 -0.19
CA ILE A 289 -12.53 24.18 0.75
C ILE A 289 -13.64 25.00 0.05
N LYS A 290 -14.81 25.14 0.69
CA LYS A 290 -15.90 25.93 0.13
C LYS A 290 -15.45 27.37 -0.02
N LYS A 291 -15.65 27.95 -1.21
CA LYS A 291 -15.49 29.38 -1.41
C LYS A 291 -16.52 30.10 -0.56
N VAL A 292 -16.08 30.92 0.39
CA VAL A 292 -16.97 31.86 1.08
C VAL A 292 -17.42 32.87 0.03
N GLU A 293 -18.66 32.78 -0.41
CA GLU A 293 -19.29 33.88 -1.16
C GLU A 293 -19.24 35.10 -0.25
N LYS A 294 -18.43 36.08 -0.61
CA LYS A 294 -18.49 37.42 0.00
C LYS A 294 -19.83 38.01 -0.41
N VAL A 295 -20.80 37.95 0.49
CA VAL A 295 -22.06 38.70 0.41
C VAL A 295 -21.77 40.20 0.55
#